data_AF-H2ZCA1-F1
#
_entry.id   AF-H2ZCA1-F1
#
_cell.length_a   1.000
_cell.length_b   1.000
_cell.length_c   1.000
_cell.angle_alpha   90.00
_cell.angle_beta   90.00
_cell.angle_gamma   90.00
#
_symmetry.space_group_name_H-M   'P 1'
#
loop_
_entity.id
_entity.type
_entity.pdbx_description
1 polymer ?
#
loop_
_entity_poly.entity_id
_entity_poly.type
_entity_poly.pdbx_seq_one_letter_code
_entity_poly.pdbx_strand_id
1 'polypeptide(L)'
;MRDADIIFGWVRNGVAHISDRHGIGRTIPPADNQQDVNLLAGSECDGWTLLKFTRPLKTCDTNDRPIAKNTMKVIFAYGANDPTSDALTFQHYHGPNKGSKSLILLDGPLYNTPVIPGEEHIHFDIFNNMSEIPVEKTYYNCKFIKFPTLPTKHHIIRFEPKIQQENLAFVHHMILHLCPTSADKDPRLVGQNRRCYSSTTPVDFKNCNQIVAAWAVGGGPEVFPPHVGLPLGGVDGVVYGVLEMHY
;
A
#
# COMPACT_ATOMS: atom_id res chain seq x y z
N MET A 1 9.38 -20.00 -1.32
CA MET A 1 10.49 -20.32 -2.23
C MET A 1 10.10 -21.43 -3.18
N ARG A 2 9.46 -22.53 -2.75
CA ARG A 2 8.80 -23.41 -3.74
C ARG A 2 7.90 -22.59 -4.65
N ASP A 3 7.92 -22.89 -5.94
CA ASP A 3 7.12 -22.26 -6.99
C ASP A 3 7.51 -20.81 -7.31
N ALA A 4 8.63 -20.31 -6.80
CA ALA A 4 9.13 -18.99 -7.14
C ALA A 4 9.89 -18.98 -8.46
N ASP A 5 9.66 -17.96 -9.26
CA ASP A 5 10.45 -17.52 -10.41
C ASP A 5 11.49 -16.53 -9.87
N ILE A 6 12.78 -16.81 -10.11
CA ILE A 6 13.90 -16.21 -9.39
C ILE A 6 14.96 -15.74 -10.39
N ILE A 7 15.16 -14.44 -10.42
CA ILE A 7 16.31 -13.84 -11.09
C ILE A 7 17.45 -13.73 -10.07
N PHE A 8 18.55 -14.41 -10.35
CA PHE A 8 19.77 -14.36 -9.55
C PHE A 8 20.86 -13.62 -10.31
N GLY A 9 21.65 -12.78 -9.65
CA GLY A 9 22.76 -12.11 -10.30
C GLY A 9 23.78 -11.55 -9.32
N TRP A 10 24.95 -11.22 -9.85
CA TRP A 10 26.08 -10.69 -9.10
C TRP A 10 26.99 -9.89 -10.04
N VAL A 11 27.96 -9.17 -9.48
CA VAL A 11 28.98 -8.44 -10.24
C VAL A 11 30.33 -8.89 -9.73
N ARG A 12 31.24 -9.31 -10.62
CA ARG A 12 32.58 -9.75 -10.23
C ARG A 12 33.61 -9.15 -11.15
N ASN A 13 34.63 -8.52 -10.57
CA ASN A 13 35.71 -7.86 -11.34
C ASN A 13 35.15 -6.88 -12.40
N GLY A 14 34.08 -6.16 -12.08
CA GLY A 14 33.41 -5.24 -13.00
C GLY A 14 32.53 -5.90 -14.08
N VAL A 15 32.38 -7.23 -14.06
CA VAL A 15 31.53 -7.97 -15.00
C VAL A 15 30.26 -8.41 -14.29
N ALA A 16 29.11 -8.00 -14.82
CA ALA A 16 27.81 -8.38 -14.30
C ALA A 16 27.37 -9.75 -14.87
N HIS A 17 26.72 -10.52 -14.02
CA HIS A 17 26.18 -11.84 -14.34
C HIS A 17 24.74 -11.95 -13.88
N ILE A 18 23.92 -12.68 -14.64
CA ILE A 18 22.53 -12.94 -14.32
C ILE A 18 22.19 -14.37 -14.73
N SER A 19 21.29 -14.99 -13.99
CA SER A 19 20.80 -16.35 -14.23
C SER A 19 19.33 -16.41 -13.82
N ASP A 20 18.52 -16.95 -14.71
CA ASP A 20 17.14 -17.32 -14.49
C ASP A 20 17.06 -18.67 -13.77
N ARG A 21 16.24 -18.72 -12.73
CA ARG A 21 16.19 -19.83 -11.75
C ARG A 21 14.77 -20.02 -11.23
N HIS A 22 14.50 -21.23 -10.74
CA HIS A 22 13.21 -21.55 -10.14
C HIS A 22 13.38 -22.19 -8.76
N GLY A 23 12.41 -21.93 -7.90
CA GLY A 23 12.39 -22.44 -6.56
C GLY A 23 11.65 -23.78 -6.45
N ILE A 24 12.37 -24.83 -6.07
CA ILE A 24 11.76 -26.16 -5.83
C ILE A 24 11.48 -26.43 -4.34
N GLY A 25 12.01 -25.61 -3.43
CA GLY A 25 11.90 -25.81 -1.99
C GLY A 25 12.84 -24.93 -1.17
N ARG A 26 13.29 -25.46 -0.02
CA ARG A 26 14.29 -24.83 0.86
C ARG A 26 15.70 -25.29 0.48
N THR A 27 16.05 -25.09 -0.77
CA THR A 27 17.33 -25.51 -1.37
C THR A 27 17.93 -24.34 -2.14
N ILE A 28 19.16 -24.53 -2.63
CA ILE A 28 19.73 -23.65 -3.65
C ILE A 28 18.81 -23.72 -4.88
N PRO A 29 18.33 -22.59 -5.42
CA PRO A 29 17.51 -22.58 -6.63
C PRO A 29 18.33 -23.12 -7.82
N PRO A 30 17.91 -24.23 -8.46
CA PRO A 30 18.50 -24.66 -9.72
C PRO A 30 18.33 -23.58 -10.81
N ALA A 31 19.24 -23.58 -11.79
CA ALA A 31 19.06 -22.76 -12.99
C ALA A 31 17.94 -23.32 -13.86
N ASP A 32 17.24 -22.44 -14.56
CA ASP A 32 16.20 -22.81 -15.51
C ASP A 32 16.82 -23.32 -16.81
N ASN A 33 16.15 -24.29 -17.44
CA ASN A 33 16.59 -24.84 -18.71
C ASN A 33 16.47 -23.82 -19.84
N GLN A 34 15.53 -22.88 -19.70
CA GLN A 34 15.38 -21.70 -20.54
C GLN A 34 15.76 -20.47 -19.71
N GLN A 35 16.41 -19.50 -20.33
CA GLN A 35 16.79 -18.25 -19.67
C GLN A 35 15.95 -17.13 -20.29
N ASP A 36 14.97 -16.62 -19.55
CA ASP A 36 14.03 -15.60 -20.03
C ASP A 36 14.39 -14.18 -19.54
N VAL A 37 15.60 -14.02 -19.02
CA VAL A 37 16.17 -12.75 -18.56
C VAL A 37 17.32 -12.30 -19.46
N ASN A 38 17.34 -11.01 -19.78
CA ASN A 38 18.40 -10.37 -20.55
C ASN A 38 19.07 -9.27 -19.72
N LEU A 39 20.37 -9.42 -19.45
CA LEU A 39 21.18 -8.46 -18.71
C LEU A 39 21.46 -7.23 -19.59
N LEU A 40 21.16 -6.04 -19.07
CA LEU A 40 21.44 -4.77 -19.74
C LEU A 40 22.67 -4.06 -19.18
N ALA A 41 22.82 -4.08 -17.86
CA ALA A 41 23.95 -3.47 -17.16
C ALA A 41 24.09 -4.05 -15.76
N GLY A 42 25.28 -3.96 -15.20
CA GLY A 42 25.46 -4.12 -13.76
C GLY A 42 26.77 -3.51 -13.29
N SER A 43 26.78 -3.12 -12.02
CA SER A 43 27.91 -2.47 -11.38
C SER A 43 27.88 -2.75 -9.89
N GLU A 44 29.05 -2.71 -9.26
CA GLU A 44 29.16 -2.77 -7.81
C GLU A 44 29.99 -1.58 -7.32
N CYS A 45 29.48 -0.85 -6.35
CA CYS A 45 30.13 0.32 -5.78
C CYS A 45 29.63 0.56 -4.36
N ASP A 46 30.54 0.85 -3.43
CA ASP A 46 30.23 1.23 -2.04
C ASP A 46 29.27 0.26 -1.31
N GLY A 47 29.44 -1.06 -1.54
CA GLY A 47 28.61 -2.10 -0.95
C GLY A 47 27.24 -2.30 -1.60
N TRP A 48 26.98 -1.65 -2.73
CA TRP A 48 25.76 -1.82 -3.52
C TRP A 48 26.04 -2.58 -4.81
N THR A 49 25.26 -3.62 -5.07
CA THR A 49 25.18 -4.27 -6.37
C THR A 49 23.95 -3.76 -7.12
N LEU A 50 24.14 -3.17 -8.29
CA LEU A 50 23.08 -2.78 -9.21
C LEU A 50 23.06 -3.74 -10.39
N LEU A 51 21.89 -4.29 -10.70
CA LEU A 51 21.64 -5.06 -11.91
C LEU A 51 20.43 -4.48 -12.64
N LYS A 52 20.60 -4.22 -13.93
CA LYS A 52 19.55 -3.78 -14.83
C LYS A 52 19.33 -4.87 -15.88
N PHE A 53 18.10 -5.34 -16.01
CA PHE A 53 17.74 -6.42 -16.92
C PHE A 53 16.34 -6.21 -17.51
N THR A 54 16.01 -7.02 -18.50
CA THR A 54 14.66 -7.12 -19.07
C THR A 54 14.20 -8.57 -19.06
N ARG A 55 12.91 -8.79 -18.82
CA ARG A 55 12.24 -10.09 -18.89
C ARG A 55 10.86 -9.90 -19.54
N PRO A 56 10.40 -10.79 -20.43
CA PRO A 56 9.04 -10.73 -20.95
C PRO A 56 7.99 -10.79 -19.83
N LEU A 57 6.87 -10.08 -19.98
CA LEU A 57 5.78 -10.14 -18.98
C LEU A 57 5.20 -11.55 -18.86
N LYS A 58 5.22 -12.32 -19.94
CA LYS A 58 4.81 -13.72 -19.99
C LYS A 58 5.77 -14.45 -20.91
N THR A 59 6.33 -15.53 -20.41
CA THR A 59 7.27 -16.39 -21.14
C THR A 59 6.55 -17.70 -21.53
N CYS A 60 7.26 -18.58 -22.23
CA CYS A 60 6.80 -19.93 -22.54
C CYS A 60 7.39 -20.99 -21.60
N ASP A 61 8.24 -20.59 -20.64
CA ASP A 61 8.73 -21.49 -19.59
C ASP A 61 7.62 -21.76 -18.57
N THR A 62 7.46 -23.03 -18.19
CA THR A 62 6.49 -23.48 -17.19
C THR A 62 6.91 -23.20 -15.75
N ASN A 63 8.20 -22.94 -15.50
CA ASN A 63 8.74 -22.57 -14.19
C ASN A 63 8.52 -21.09 -13.86
N ASP A 64 8.23 -20.30 -14.88
CA ASP A 64 8.07 -18.87 -14.82
C ASP A 64 6.68 -18.43 -14.34
N ARG A 65 6.65 -17.24 -13.72
CA ARG A 65 5.43 -16.58 -13.26
C ARG A 65 5.08 -15.41 -14.18
N PRO A 66 3.91 -15.45 -14.85
CA PRO A 66 3.41 -14.31 -15.60
C PRO A 66 3.28 -13.07 -14.71
N ILE A 67 3.85 -11.96 -15.18
CA ILE A 67 3.67 -10.63 -14.58
C ILE A 67 2.35 -10.07 -15.09
N ALA A 68 1.37 -9.95 -14.20
CA ALA A 68 0.04 -9.46 -14.51
C ALA A 68 -0.29 -8.20 -13.69
N LYS A 69 -1.47 -7.62 -13.96
CA LYS A 69 -1.95 -6.39 -13.30
C LYS A 69 -2.42 -6.59 -11.86
N ASN A 70 -2.32 -7.80 -11.33
CA ASN A 70 -2.70 -8.12 -9.96
C ASN A 70 -1.54 -7.93 -8.99
N THR A 71 -1.85 -8.01 -7.69
CA THR A 71 -0.84 -8.03 -6.64
C THR A 71 0.05 -9.27 -6.77
N MET A 72 1.35 -9.04 -6.89
CA MET A 72 2.39 -10.06 -6.92
C MET A 72 3.25 -9.99 -5.66
N LYS A 73 3.53 -11.15 -5.07
CA LYS A 73 4.45 -11.24 -3.93
C LYS A 73 5.88 -11.35 -4.44
N VAL A 74 6.62 -10.25 -4.37
CA VAL A 74 8.05 -10.22 -4.68
C VAL A 74 8.82 -10.69 -3.47
N ILE A 75 9.75 -11.62 -3.67
CA ILE A 75 10.73 -12.03 -2.67
C ILE A 75 12.09 -11.48 -3.08
N PHE A 76 12.92 -11.14 -2.10
CA PHE A 76 14.27 -10.67 -2.36
C PHE A 76 15.23 -11.25 -1.32
N ALA A 77 16.48 -11.38 -1.71
CA ALA A 77 17.57 -11.76 -0.83
C ALA A 77 18.91 -11.28 -1.40
N TYR A 78 19.91 -11.08 -0.54
CA TYR A 78 21.25 -10.68 -0.95
C TYR A 78 22.30 -11.31 -0.02
N GLY A 79 23.45 -11.68 -0.58
CA GLY A 79 24.58 -12.28 0.12
C GLY A 79 25.79 -11.36 0.17
N ALA A 80 26.80 -11.73 0.96
CA ALA A 80 28.06 -10.98 1.06
C ALA A 80 29.16 -11.48 0.11
N ASN A 81 28.97 -12.65 -0.51
CA ASN A 81 29.98 -13.31 -1.32
C ASN A 81 29.48 -13.52 -2.75
N ASP A 82 30.25 -13.03 -3.72
CA ASP A 82 29.97 -13.28 -5.13
C ASP A 82 30.36 -14.70 -5.54
N PRO A 83 29.48 -15.38 -6.30
CA PRO A 83 29.83 -16.64 -6.94
C PRO A 83 31.01 -16.49 -7.90
N THR A 84 31.84 -17.54 -7.97
CA THR A 84 32.91 -17.60 -8.97
C THR A 84 32.42 -18.06 -10.34
N SER A 85 31.22 -18.64 -10.41
CA SER A 85 30.52 -19.14 -11.60
C SER A 85 29.03 -19.29 -11.27
N ASP A 86 28.21 -19.76 -12.22
CA ASP A 86 26.80 -20.10 -11.98
C ASP A 86 26.58 -21.22 -10.95
N ALA A 87 27.65 -21.90 -10.50
CA ALA A 87 27.59 -22.92 -9.48
C ALA A 87 27.47 -22.28 -8.07
N LEU A 88 26.23 -22.20 -7.58
CA LEU A 88 25.96 -21.70 -6.25
C LEU A 88 26.25 -22.76 -5.17
N THR A 89 26.83 -22.32 -4.06
CA THR A 89 27.09 -23.16 -2.88
C THR A 89 26.51 -22.48 -1.63
N PHE A 90 26.56 -23.17 -0.49
CA PHE A 90 26.09 -22.61 0.79
C PHE A 90 26.85 -21.33 1.21
N GLN A 91 28.03 -21.09 0.65
CA GLN A 91 28.85 -19.89 0.89
C GLN A 91 28.15 -18.61 0.38
N HIS A 92 27.24 -18.74 -0.59
CA HIS A 92 26.45 -17.64 -1.17
C HIS A 92 25.07 -17.49 -0.51
N TYR A 93 24.82 -18.21 0.59
CA TYR A 93 23.54 -18.12 1.27
C TYR A 93 23.37 -16.74 1.91
N HIS A 94 22.24 -16.09 1.61
CA HIS A 94 21.89 -14.75 2.07
C HIS A 94 21.67 -14.63 3.59
N GLY A 95 21.61 -15.75 4.34
CA GLY A 95 21.38 -15.71 5.79
C GLY A 95 20.07 -14.98 6.15
N PRO A 96 20.12 -13.98 7.06
CA PRO A 96 18.96 -13.18 7.43
C PRO A 96 18.59 -12.10 6.41
N ASN A 97 19.44 -11.81 5.42
CA ASN A 97 19.27 -10.73 4.44
C ASN A 97 18.27 -11.12 3.35
N LYS A 98 17.00 -11.21 3.73
CA LYS A 98 15.89 -11.61 2.87
C LYS A 98 14.59 -10.96 3.31
N GLY A 99 13.66 -10.85 2.38
CA GLY A 99 12.34 -10.33 2.68
C GLY A 99 11.35 -10.61 1.57
N SER A 100 10.15 -10.09 1.74
CA SER A 100 9.12 -10.11 0.71
C SER A 100 8.26 -8.87 0.79
N LYS A 101 7.77 -8.41 -0.35
CA LYS A 101 6.83 -7.28 -0.46
C LYS A 101 5.79 -7.60 -1.53
N SER A 102 4.53 -7.31 -1.22
CA SER A 102 3.46 -7.35 -2.22
C SER A 102 3.50 -6.07 -3.05
N LEU A 103 3.55 -6.20 -4.37
CA LEU A 103 3.66 -5.10 -5.33
C LEU A 103 2.70 -5.32 -6.50
N ILE A 104 2.30 -4.25 -7.17
CA ILE A 104 1.67 -4.32 -8.49
C ILE A 104 2.74 -3.85 -9.49
N LEU A 105 3.41 -4.80 -10.16
CA LEU A 105 4.56 -4.48 -11.02
C LEU A 105 4.18 -3.70 -12.28
N LEU A 106 2.91 -3.77 -12.69
CA LEU A 106 2.37 -3.07 -13.85
C LEU A 106 1.63 -1.78 -13.49
N ASP A 107 1.61 -1.40 -12.21
CA ASP A 107 1.18 -0.05 -11.85
C ASP A 107 2.28 0.92 -12.29
N GLY A 108 1.91 1.82 -13.20
CA GLY A 108 2.76 2.96 -13.55
C GLY A 108 2.96 3.90 -12.36
N PRO A 109 3.64 5.04 -12.54
CA PRO A 109 3.67 6.09 -11.53
C PRO A 109 2.24 6.64 -11.30
N LEU A 110 1.47 5.99 -10.43
CA LEU A 110 0.05 6.24 -10.20
C LEU A 110 -0.24 7.39 -9.23
N TYR A 111 0.76 8.19 -8.90
CA TYR A 111 0.60 9.34 -8.02
C TYR A 111 0.98 10.64 -8.68
N ASN A 112 0.73 10.78 -9.99
CA ASN A 112 0.49 12.11 -10.50
C ASN A 112 -0.85 12.54 -9.93
N THR A 113 -0.82 13.20 -8.76
CA THR A 113 -1.86 14.17 -8.43
C THR A 113 -2.05 14.98 -9.71
N PRO A 114 -3.25 15.04 -10.30
CA PRO A 114 -3.52 16.03 -11.32
C PRO A 114 -3.37 17.37 -10.60
N VAL A 115 -2.15 17.90 -10.55
CA VAL A 115 -1.90 19.28 -10.21
C VAL A 115 -2.47 20.01 -11.41
N ILE A 116 -3.73 20.41 -11.31
CA ILE A 116 -4.35 21.27 -12.31
C ILE A 116 -3.62 22.61 -12.15
N PRO A 117 -2.78 23.02 -13.12
CA PRO A 117 -1.96 24.21 -12.94
C PRO A 117 -2.85 25.43 -12.71
N GLY A 118 -2.62 26.15 -11.61
CA GLY A 118 -3.38 27.35 -11.25
C GLY A 118 -4.55 27.13 -10.28
N GLU A 119 -4.80 25.90 -9.82
CA GLU A 119 -5.77 25.66 -8.74
C GLU A 119 -5.12 25.74 -7.35
N GLU A 120 -5.70 26.51 -6.45
CA GLU A 120 -5.38 26.46 -5.02
C GLU A 120 -6.17 25.33 -4.36
N HIS A 121 -5.46 24.37 -3.76
CA HIS A 121 -6.07 23.27 -3.03
C HIS A 121 -6.04 23.52 -1.52
N ILE A 122 -7.20 23.44 -0.88
CA ILE A 122 -7.32 23.40 0.57
C ILE A 122 -7.28 21.95 1.06
N HIS A 123 -6.66 21.71 2.22
CA HIS A 123 -6.63 20.41 2.88
C HIS A 123 -7.04 20.53 4.34
N PHE A 124 -7.53 19.43 4.90
CA PHE A 124 -7.81 19.32 6.32
C PHE A 124 -7.56 17.89 6.77
N ASP A 125 -7.12 17.73 8.01
CA ASP A 125 -6.85 16.42 8.59
C ASP A 125 -8.02 15.94 9.46
N ILE A 126 -8.28 14.64 9.44
CA ILE A 126 -9.17 13.98 10.40
C ILE A 126 -8.34 12.97 11.18
N PHE A 127 -8.16 13.24 12.47
CA PHE A 127 -7.43 12.34 13.36
C PHE A 127 -8.37 11.61 14.31
N ASN A 128 -8.00 10.38 14.66
CA ASN A 128 -8.50 9.76 15.87
C ASN A 128 -7.74 10.31 17.10
N ASN A 129 -8.41 10.38 18.25
CA ASN A 129 -7.86 10.88 19.52
C ASN A 129 -7.94 9.82 20.63
N MET A 130 -7.92 8.55 20.24
CA MET A 130 -7.81 7.45 21.19
C MET A 130 -6.39 7.39 21.73
N SER A 131 -6.25 7.42 23.05
CA SER A 131 -4.95 7.31 23.72
C SER A 131 -4.48 5.85 23.89
N GLU A 132 -5.41 4.90 23.96
CA GLU A 132 -5.14 3.49 24.21
C GLU A 132 -6.10 2.60 23.42
N ILE A 133 -5.55 1.60 22.71
CA ILE A 133 -6.35 0.57 22.01
C ILE A 133 -6.73 -0.51 23.02
N PRO A 134 -8.01 -0.91 23.12
CA PRO A 134 -8.44 -1.97 24.04
C PRO A 134 -7.71 -3.30 23.79
N VAL A 135 -7.44 -4.04 24.87
CA VAL A 135 -6.76 -5.36 24.85
C VAL A 135 -7.73 -6.46 24.38
N GLU A 136 -8.12 -6.39 23.11
CA GLU A 136 -8.99 -7.34 22.44
C GLU A 136 -8.38 -7.74 21.09
N LYS A 137 -8.80 -8.88 20.53
CA LYS A 137 -8.26 -9.36 19.25
C LYS A 137 -8.53 -8.42 18.07
N THR A 138 -9.63 -7.67 18.13
CA THR A 138 -10.17 -6.89 17.03
C THR A 138 -11.00 -5.76 17.63
N TYR A 139 -10.66 -4.51 17.31
CA TYR A 139 -11.38 -3.36 17.82
C TYR A 139 -11.72 -2.35 16.72
N TYR A 140 -13.01 -2.04 16.60
CA TYR A 140 -13.50 -1.03 15.67
C TYR A 140 -13.90 0.23 16.45
N ASN A 141 -13.24 1.34 16.15
CA ASN A 141 -13.51 2.63 16.76
C ASN A 141 -14.15 3.58 15.77
N CYS A 142 -15.28 4.15 16.16
CA CYS A 142 -16.01 5.13 15.40
C CYS A 142 -15.86 6.48 16.09
N LYS A 143 -15.35 7.47 15.35
CA LYS A 143 -15.26 8.86 15.78
C LYS A 143 -16.24 9.72 15.01
N PHE A 144 -17.12 10.43 15.72
CA PHE A 144 -18.02 11.39 15.07
C PHE A 144 -17.27 12.69 14.79
N ILE A 145 -17.35 13.19 13.57
CA ILE A 145 -16.59 14.34 13.12
C ILE A 145 -17.50 15.38 12.49
N LYS A 146 -17.04 16.63 12.55
CA LYS A 146 -17.62 17.74 11.80
C LYS A 146 -16.60 18.16 10.74
N PHE A 147 -17.04 18.27 9.49
CA PHE A 147 -16.20 18.78 8.40
C PHE A 147 -15.98 20.29 8.54
N PRO A 148 -14.92 20.85 7.92
CA PRO A 148 -14.73 22.29 7.86
C PRO A 148 -15.95 23.01 7.26
N THR A 149 -16.25 24.21 7.75
CA THR A 149 -17.29 25.05 7.17
C THR A 149 -16.80 25.63 5.86
N LEU A 150 -17.39 25.19 4.75
CA LEU A 150 -17.10 25.64 3.40
C LEU A 150 -18.32 26.42 2.87
N PRO A 151 -18.24 27.76 2.70
CA PRO A 151 -19.39 28.59 2.31
C PRO A 151 -19.98 28.24 0.95
N THR A 152 -19.13 27.75 0.05
CA THR A 152 -19.50 27.31 -1.30
C THR A 152 -19.18 25.82 -1.48
N LYS A 153 -19.78 25.21 -2.51
CA LYS A 153 -19.50 23.82 -2.85
C LYS A 153 -18.06 23.67 -3.36
N HIS A 154 -17.33 22.76 -2.74
CA HIS A 154 -16.01 22.28 -3.19
C HIS A 154 -16.11 20.80 -3.55
N HIS A 155 -15.07 20.25 -4.18
CA HIS A 155 -14.98 18.82 -4.42
C HIS A 155 -13.71 18.25 -3.80
N ILE A 156 -13.85 17.19 -3.01
CA ILE A 156 -12.71 16.39 -2.58
C ILE A 156 -12.25 15.55 -3.77
N ILE A 157 -10.95 15.66 -4.08
CA ILE A 157 -10.29 14.97 -5.20
C ILE A 157 -9.22 13.99 -4.74
N ARG A 158 -8.93 13.95 -3.44
CA ARG A 158 -7.88 13.11 -2.86
C ARG A 158 -8.19 12.75 -1.42
N PHE A 159 -7.93 11.50 -1.06
CA PHE A 159 -7.86 11.02 0.32
C PHE A 159 -6.47 10.41 0.56
N GLU A 160 -5.89 10.67 1.73
CA GLU A 160 -4.56 10.15 2.06
C GLU A 160 -4.54 9.61 3.49
N PRO A 161 -4.02 8.39 3.72
CA PRO A 161 -3.85 7.86 5.06
C PRO A 161 -2.79 8.65 5.82
N LYS A 162 -3.10 9.06 7.05
CA LYS A 162 -2.13 9.70 7.94
C LYS A 162 -2.01 8.90 9.22
N ILE A 163 -0.97 8.06 9.29
CA ILE A 163 -0.73 7.12 10.39
C ILE A 163 0.64 7.43 10.99
N GLN A 164 0.70 7.54 12.32
CA GLN A 164 1.98 7.71 13.04
C GLN A 164 2.85 6.46 12.88
N GLN A 165 4.17 6.64 12.79
CA GLN A 165 5.12 5.56 12.50
C GLN A 165 5.01 4.41 13.52
N GLU A 166 4.87 4.76 14.79
CA GLU A 166 4.70 3.85 15.93
C GLU A 166 3.39 3.05 15.88
N ASN A 167 2.39 3.52 15.11
CA ASN A 167 1.06 2.93 15.03
C ASN A 167 0.83 2.08 13.77
N LEU A 168 1.80 2.02 12.84
CA LEU A 168 1.66 1.31 11.56
C LEU A 168 1.31 -0.17 11.72
N ALA A 169 1.77 -0.82 12.78
CA ALA A 169 1.51 -2.23 13.05
C ALA A 169 0.10 -2.50 13.60
N PHE A 170 -0.59 -1.47 14.10
CA PHE A 170 -1.88 -1.60 14.78
C PHE A 170 -3.05 -1.13 13.93
N VAL A 171 -2.87 -0.23 12.97
CA VAL A 171 -3.98 0.24 12.12
C VAL A 171 -4.14 -0.69 10.93
N HIS A 172 -5.22 -1.48 10.93
CA HIS A 172 -5.50 -2.42 9.84
C HIS A 172 -6.27 -1.78 8.68
N HIS A 173 -7.32 -0.99 8.96
CA HIS A 173 -8.03 -0.22 7.93
C HIS A 173 -8.74 1.01 8.51
N MET A 174 -9.06 1.97 7.65
CA MET A 174 -9.78 3.21 7.97
C MET A 174 -10.91 3.41 6.95
N ILE A 175 -12.08 3.83 7.42
CA ILE A 175 -13.25 4.08 6.58
C ILE A 175 -13.86 5.42 6.99
N LEU A 176 -14.13 6.29 6.00
CA LEU A 176 -14.85 7.53 6.21
C LEU A 176 -16.27 7.41 5.69
N HIS A 177 -17.23 7.60 6.58
CA HIS A 177 -18.66 7.63 6.28
C HIS A 177 -19.19 9.06 6.31
N LEU A 178 -19.99 9.44 5.32
CA LEU A 178 -20.78 10.67 5.36
C LEU A 178 -22.13 10.42 6.04
N CYS A 179 -22.57 11.41 6.81
CA CYS A 179 -23.89 11.41 7.41
C CYS A 179 -24.92 12.08 6.48
N PRO A 180 -26.19 11.63 6.49
CA PRO A 180 -27.27 12.31 5.79
C PRO A 180 -27.42 13.77 6.25
N THR A 181 -27.71 14.67 5.31
CA THR A 181 -27.91 16.11 5.57
C THR A 181 -29.26 16.41 6.22
N SER A 182 -30.27 15.55 6.00
CA SER A 182 -31.64 15.74 6.47
C SER A 182 -31.87 15.33 7.93
N ALA A 183 -30.87 14.78 8.61
CA ALA A 183 -30.99 14.31 9.99
C ALA A 183 -30.38 15.32 10.95
N ASP A 184 -31.17 15.76 11.94
CA ASP A 184 -30.64 16.50 13.09
C ASP A 184 -29.58 15.63 13.77
N LYS A 185 -28.38 16.20 13.94
CA LYS A 185 -27.26 15.57 14.63
C LYS A 185 -26.98 16.27 15.94
N ASP A 186 -26.68 15.53 16.99
CA ASP A 186 -26.26 16.14 18.26
C ASP A 186 -24.81 16.66 18.16
N PRO A 187 -24.59 18.00 18.12
CA PRO A 187 -23.25 18.55 17.98
C PRO A 187 -22.34 18.23 19.17
N ARG A 188 -22.89 17.83 20.32
CA ARG A 188 -22.10 17.44 21.50
C ARG A 188 -21.36 16.11 21.28
N LEU A 189 -21.77 15.31 20.30
CA LEU A 189 -21.11 14.05 19.95
C LEU A 189 -19.83 14.27 19.13
N VAL A 190 -19.63 15.46 18.54
CA VAL A 190 -18.45 15.76 17.72
C VAL A 190 -17.17 15.56 18.54
N GLY A 191 -16.22 14.82 17.97
CA GLY A 191 -14.94 14.49 18.59
C GLY A 191 -14.98 13.29 19.54
N GLN A 192 -16.16 12.73 19.82
CA GLN A 192 -16.29 11.57 20.69
C GLN A 192 -16.00 10.26 19.94
N ASN A 193 -15.33 9.35 20.64
CA ASN A 193 -15.11 7.98 20.22
C ASN A 193 -16.14 7.05 20.83
N ARG A 194 -16.59 6.08 20.03
CA ARG A 194 -17.45 4.97 20.45
C ARG A 194 -16.96 3.70 19.78
N ARG A 195 -17.11 2.57 20.47
CA ARG A 195 -16.95 1.26 19.83
C ARG A 195 -17.98 1.15 18.71
N CYS A 196 -17.54 0.94 17.48
CA CYS A 196 -18.45 0.72 16.36
C CYS A 196 -19.32 -0.51 16.63
N TYR A 197 -20.51 -0.55 16.02
CA TYR A 197 -21.42 -1.70 16.06
C TYR A 197 -21.89 -2.14 17.47
N SER A 198 -21.60 -1.35 18.50
CA SER A 198 -22.15 -1.59 19.85
C SER A 198 -23.61 -1.17 19.91
N SER A 199 -24.41 -1.90 20.70
CA SER A 199 -25.79 -1.54 21.03
C SER A 199 -25.88 -0.13 21.66
N THR A 200 -24.86 0.25 22.45
CA THR A 200 -24.75 1.54 23.13
C THR A 200 -24.29 2.70 22.22
N THR A 201 -23.95 2.43 20.96
CA THR A 201 -23.53 3.48 20.02
C THR A 201 -24.73 4.38 19.68
N PRO A 202 -24.59 5.71 19.78
CA PRO A 202 -25.67 6.64 19.44
C PRO A 202 -26.13 6.48 18.00
N VAL A 203 -27.41 6.75 17.75
CA VAL A 203 -28.04 6.66 16.43
C VAL A 203 -27.36 7.60 15.42
N ASP A 204 -26.84 8.74 15.87
CA ASP A 204 -26.08 9.69 15.06
C ASP A 204 -24.93 9.05 14.28
N PHE A 205 -24.19 8.13 14.92
CA PHE A 205 -23.11 7.39 14.30
C PHE A 205 -23.64 6.31 13.34
N LYS A 206 -24.66 5.55 13.78
CA LYS A 206 -25.24 4.43 13.01
C LYS A 206 -25.88 4.87 11.70
N ASN A 207 -26.40 6.09 11.65
CA ASN A 207 -27.07 6.64 10.47
C ASN A 207 -26.10 7.17 9.40
N CYS A 208 -24.79 7.20 9.66
CA CYS A 208 -23.80 7.60 8.67
C CYS A 208 -23.32 6.36 7.92
N ASN A 209 -23.87 6.13 6.73
CA ASN A 209 -23.71 4.87 5.98
C ASN A 209 -23.13 5.05 4.56
N GLN A 210 -22.88 6.29 4.14
CA GLN A 210 -22.28 6.54 2.83
C GLN A 210 -20.76 6.51 2.95
N ILE A 211 -20.16 5.38 2.57
CA ILE A 211 -18.70 5.25 2.51
C ILE A 211 -18.15 6.11 1.37
N VAL A 212 -17.20 6.99 1.68
CA VAL A 212 -16.57 7.89 0.70
C VAL A 212 -15.07 7.77 0.60
N ALA A 213 -14.43 7.18 1.61
CA ALA A 213 -13.04 6.80 1.55
C ALA A 213 -12.84 5.51 2.32
N ALA A 214 -11.97 4.64 1.80
CA ALA A 214 -11.53 3.42 2.47
C ALA A 214 -10.03 3.26 2.24
N TRP A 215 -9.31 2.88 3.28
CA TRP A 215 -7.89 2.57 3.23
C TRP A 215 -7.64 1.28 4.02
N ALA A 216 -6.73 0.43 3.55
CA ALA A 216 -6.26 -0.76 4.27
C ALA A 216 -4.74 -0.89 4.14
N VAL A 217 -4.14 -1.76 4.96
CA VAL A 217 -2.70 -2.02 4.97
C VAL A 217 -2.14 -2.19 3.55
N GLY A 218 -1.12 -1.39 3.22
CA GLY A 218 -0.46 -1.40 1.91
C GLY A 218 -1.07 -0.44 0.88
N GLY A 219 -2.22 0.17 1.17
CA GLY A 219 -2.82 1.20 0.35
C GLY A 219 -2.06 2.53 0.41
N GLY A 220 -2.01 3.24 -0.71
CA GLY A 220 -1.50 4.61 -0.80
C GLY A 220 -2.63 5.65 -0.69
N PRO A 221 -2.36 6.90 -1.11
CA PRO A 221 -3.41 7.88 -1.32
C PRO A 221 -4.34 7.46 -2.46
N GLU A 222 -5.62 7.77 -2.31
CA GLU A 222 -6.61 7.67 -3.38
C GLU A 222 -6.72 9.04 -4.07
N VAL A 223 -6.53 9.08 -5.38
CA VAL A 223 -6.62 10.30 -6.18
C VAL A 223 -7.70 10.11 -7.23
N PHE A 224 -8.68 11.01 -7.24
CA PHE A 224 -9.78 10.92 -8.19
C PHE A 224 -9.34 11.34 -9.59
N PRO A 225 -9.96 10.77 -10.64
CA PRO A 225 -9.76 11.23 -12.00
C PRO A 225 -10.04 12.74 -12.15
N PRO A 226 -9.40 13.46 -13.09
CA PRO A 226 -9.55 14.92 -13.22
C PRO A 226 -10.98 15.43 -13.43
N HIS A 227 -11.91 14.58 -13.85
CA HIS A 227 -13.32 14.91 -14.10
C HIS A 227 -14.26 14.44 -12.98
N VAL A 228 -13.71 13.98 -11.85
CA VAL A 228 -14.47 13.40 -10.73
C VAL A 228 -14.10 14.12 -9.44
N GLY A 229 -15.10 14.36 -8.60
CA GLY A 229 -14.93 15.01 -7.31
C GLY A 229 -16.11 14.72 -6.40
N LEU A 230 -15.85 14.46 -5.12
CA LEU A 230 -16.91 14.27 -4.11
C LEU A 230 -17.34 15.64 -3.56
N PRO A 231 -18.61 16.06 -3.73
CA PRO A 231 -19.04 17.37 -3.28
C PRO A 231 -19.05 17.50 -1.75
N LEU A 232 -18.53 18.62 -1.25
CA LEU A 232 -18.56 19.02 0.16
C LEU A 232 -18.80 20.54 0.28
N GLY A 233 -19.53 20.98 1.31
CA GLY A 233 -19.82 22.39 1.53
C GLY A 233 -21.03 22.93 0.75
N GLY A 234 -21.27 24.24 0.87
CA GLY A 234 -22.49 24.89 0.39
C GLY A 234 -23.67 24.72 1.36
N VAL A 235 -24.82 25.33 0.99
CA VAL A 235 -26.02 25.41 1.87
C VAL A 235 -26.58 24.03 2.23
N ASP A 236 -26.58 23.10 1.27
CA ASP A 236 -27.11 21.74 1.42
C ASP A 236 -25.98 20.69 1.57
N GLY A 237 -24.77 21.14 1.90
CA GLY A 237 -23.58 20.28 2.00
C GLY A 237 -23.60 19.37 3.22
N VAL A 238 -22.91 18.23 3.11
CA VAL A 238 -22.69 17.34 4.26
C VAL A 238 -21.86 18.05 5.33
N VAL A 239 -22.35 18.02 6.58
CA VAL A 239 -21.70 18.67 7.72
C VAL A 239 -20.94 17.69 8.61
N TYR A 240 -21.45 16.46 8.74
CA TYR A 240 -20.94 15.47 9.68
C TYR A 240 -20.53 14.17 8.98
N GLY A 241 -19.60 13.46 9.60
CA GLY A 241 -19.17 12.14 9.18
C GLY A 241 -18.78 11.26 10.36
N VAL A 242 -18.45 10.01 10.08
CA VAL A 242 -17.86 9.06 11.02
C VAL A 242 -16.56 8.53 10.45
N LEU A 243 -15.46 8.71 11.17
CA LEU A 243 -14.22 7.98 10.91
C LEU A 243 -14.25 6.67 11.69
N GLU A 244 -14.30 5.56 10.96
CA GLU A 244 -14.16 4.21 11.49
C GLU A 244 -12.71 3.75 11.31
N MET A 245 -12.11 3.26 12.40
CA MET A 245 -10.77 2.69 12.39
C MET A 245 -10.81 1.28 12.99
N HIS A 246 -10.22 0.34 12.27
CA HIS A 246 -10.02 -1.02 12.72
C HIS A 246 -8.58 -1.22 13.17
N TYR A 247 -8.45 -1.66 14.42
CA TYR A 247 -7.21 -2.10 15.04
C TYR A 247 -7.21 -3.61 15.20
#